data_AF-A0A0D2KUY3-F1
#
_entry.id   AF-A0A0D2KUY3-F1
#
_cell.length_a   1.000
_cell.length_b   1.000
_cell.length_c   1.000
_cell.angle_alpha   90.00
_cell.angle_beta   90.00
_cell.angle_gamma   90.00
#
_symmetry.space_group_name_H-M   'P 1'
#
loop_
_entity.id
_entity.type
_entity.pdbx_description
1 polymer ?
#
loop_
_entity_poly.entity_id
_entity_poly.type
_entity_poly.pdbx_seq_one_letter_code
_entity_poly.pdbx_strand_id
1 'polypeptide(L)'
;MMDARAAGTAGAAGEAGGDPGCSRDAILSQARASLVRLDELVFAAQRALHGAPAQPGTAVRCGGEGGAGAGAGFGGGDSGSASSCVSLLLPMAAKFGGLFLGQPDFSNVIALDMSSGEAKSPPPGWWEAVARAIAPTPVQLPLLATLFKWFCSAHTTLRGECEQLARRAMTAAPDVELQDALVAGLERVQLAYRVMAVASKVVAMAAILKPEQLATFYIMSFPHMPVMAAVLTDMPGLASA
;
A
#
# COMPACT_ATOMS: atom_id res chain seq x y z
N MET A 1 13.87 -6.76 73.45
CA MET A 1 13.01 -7.93 73.16
C MET A 1 11.67 -7.37 72.71
N MET A 2 11.52 -6.95 71.45
CA MET A 2 11.20 -7.75 70.26
C MET A 2 9.95 -8.63 70.44
N ASP A 3 8.78 -8.00 70.35
CA ASP A 3 7.52 -8.66 69.98
C ASP A 3 7.10 -8.10 68.61
N ALA A 4 7.20 -8.97 67.60
CA ALA A 4 6.90 -8.66 66.21
C ALA A 4 5.44 -8.99 65.88
N ARG A 5 4.80 -8.01 65.25
CA ARG A 5 3.43 -7.98 64.73
C ARG A 5 3.00 -9.23 63.97
N ALA A 6 1.76 -9.65 64.26
CA ALA A 6 0.94 -10.49 63.38
C ALA A 6 0.63 -9.75 62.06
N ALA A 7 1.00 -10.36 60.94
CA ALA A 7 0.59 -9.94 59.60
C ALA A 7 -0.54 -10.86 59.13
N GLY A 8 -1.76 -10.31 59.16
CA GLY A 8 -2.93 -10.89 58.50
C GLY A 8 -3.46 -9.88 57.48
N THR A 9 -3.28 -10.17 56.20
CA THR A 9 -4.04 -9.55 55.10
C THR A 9 -4.19 -10.58 53.98
N ALA A 10 -5.24 -11.37 54.09
CA ALA A 10 -5.87 -12.02 52.95
C ALA A 10 -6.91 -11.05 52.37
N GLY A 11 -6.97 -10.92 51.05
CA GLY A 11 -8.10 -10.29 50.38
C GLY A 11 -7.72 -9.21 49.37
N ALA A 12 -7.41 -9.64 48.15
CA ALA A 12 -7.76 -8.92 46.92
C ALA A 12 -7.56 -9.89 45.75
N ALA A 13 -8.53 -10.78 45.55
CA ALA A 13 -8.77 -11.35 44.23
C ALA A 13 -9.21 -10.17 43.36
N GLY A 14 -8.26 -9.57 42.64
CA GLY A 14 -8.55 -8.59 41.62
C GLY A 14 -9.34 -9.30 40.53
N GLU A 15 -10.64 -9.07 40.52
CA GLU A 15 -11.52 -9.44 39.42
C GLU A 15 -10.92 -8.87 38.13
N ALA A 16 -10.40 -9.76 37.30
CA ALA A 16 -10.11 -9.48 35.91
C ALA A 16 -11.45 -9.24 35.20
N GLY A 17 -12.03 -8.06 35.41
CA GLY A 17 -13.09 -7.49 34.58
C GLY A 17 -12.52 -7.13 33.22
N GLY A 18 -12.06 -8.13 32.47
CA GLY A 18 -11.81 -7.99 31.05
C GLY A 18 -13.16 -7.74 30.40
N ASP A 19 -13.35 -6.54 29.88
CA ASP A 19 -14.54 -6.15 29.12
C ASP A 19 -14.73 -7.15 27.95
N PRO A 20 -15.66 -8.13 28.05
CA PRO A 20 -15.88 -9.10 26.98
C PRO A 20 -16.55 -8.42 25.76
N GLY A 21 -16.94 -7.16 25.93
CA GLY A 21 -17.61 -6.27 25.01
C GLY A 21 -16.68 -5.43 24.13
N CYS A 22 -15.35 -5.42 24.38
CA CYS A 22 -14.35 -5.02 23.37
C CYS A 22 -14.22 -6.15 22.34
N SER A 23 -15.39 -6.42 21.78
CA SER A 23 -15.93 -7.71 21.39
C SER A 23 -15.56 -7.95 19.95
N ARG A 24 -15.36 -9.21 19.59
CA ARG A 24 -15.49 -9.79 18.24
C ARG A 24 -16.10 -8.91 17.14
N ASP A 25 -17.17 -8.16 17.40
CA ASP A 25 -17.75 -7.17 16.46
C ASP A 25 -16.77 -6.08 16.02
N ALA A 26 -15.88 -5.61 16.90
CA ALA A 26 -14.79 -4.70 16.58
C ALA A 26 -13.77 -5.35 15.64
N ILE A 27 -13.41 -6.62 15.86
CA ILE A 27 -12.49 -7.38 14.98
C ILE A 27 -13.13 -7.58 13.61
N LEU A 28 -14.40 -7.98 13.55
CA LEU A 28 -15.14 -8.15 12.31
C LEU A 28 -15.37 -6.82 11.58
N SER A 29 -15.63 -5.73 12.31
CA SER A 29 -15.76 -4.38 11.78
C SER A 29 -14.43 -3.86 11.22
N GLN A 30 -13.32 -4.07 11.93
CA GLN A 30 -11.98 -3.69 11.49
C GLN A 30 -11.51 -4.53 10.30
N ALA A 31 -11.82 -5.82 10.27
CA ALA A 31 -11.56 -6.69 9.12
C ALA A 31 -12.36 -6.22 7.89
N ARG A 32 -13.65 -5.90 8.05
CA ARG A 32 -14.48 -5.32 6.97
C ARG A 32 -13.95 -3.98 6.49
N ALA A 33 -13.60 -3.06 7.39
CA ALA A 33 -13.09 -1.74 7.04
C ALA A 33 -11.74 -1.82 6.31
N SER A 34 -10.84 -2.69 6.74
CA SER A 34 -9.55 -2.92 6.10
C SER A 34 -9.70 -3.54 4.70
N LEU A 35 -10.66 -4.45 4.51
CA LEU A 35 -10.95 -5.05 3.21
C LEU A 35 -11.56 -4.05 2.23
N VAL A 36 -12.52 -3.23 2.67
CA VAL A 36 -13.17 -2.21 1.82
C VAL A 36 -12.15 -1.19 1.30
N ARG A 37 -11.22 -0.72 2.13
CA ARG A 37 -10.20 0.27 1.72
C ARG A 37 -9.18 -0.28 0.72
N LEU A 38 -8.78 -1.54 0.88
CA LEU A 38 -7.87 -2.20 -0.06
C LEU A 38 -8.58 -2.54 -1.37
N ASP A 39 -9.85 -2.93 -1.29
CA ASP A 39 -10.69 -3.19 -2.45
C ASP A 39 -10.92 -1.94 -3.29
N GLU A 40 -11.20 -0.78 -2.69
CA GLU A 40 -11.40 0.46 -3.46
C GLU A 40 -10.17 0.86 -4.27
N LEU A 41 -8.97 0.75 -3.68
CA LEU A 41 -7.70 1.05 -4.36
C LEU A 41 -7.40 0.08 -5.49
N VAL A 42 -7.63 -1.22 -5.30
CA VAL A 42 -7.33 -2.25 -6.32
C VAL A 42 -8.45 -2.36 -7.37
N PHE A 43 -9.71 -2.11 -7.04
CA PHE A 43 -10.80 -2.08 -8.01
C PHE A 43 -10.80 -0.82 -8.88
N ALA A 44 -10.37 0.33 -8.35
CA ALA A 44 -10.10 1.49 -9.18
C ALA A 44 -9.05 1.14 -10.24
N ALA A 45 -7.99 0.42 -9.84
CA ALA A 45 -6.96 -0.10 -10.72
C ALA A 45 -7.49 -1.12 -11.76
N GLN A 46 -8.25 -2.13 -11.32
CA GLN A 46 -8.79 -3.16 -12.22
C GLN A 46 -9.87 -2.64 -13.18
N ARG A 47 -10.71 -1.67 -12.78
CA ARG A 47 -11.73 -1.06 -13.67
C ARG A 47 -11.10 -0.32 -14.84
N ALA A 48 -10.01 0.40 -14.60
CA ALA A 48 -9.28 1.10 -15.65
C ALA A 48 -8.62 0.13 -16.65
N LEU A 49 -8.20 -1.07 -16.22
CA LEU A 49 -7.65 -2.11 -17.11
C LEU A 49 -8.70 -2.87 -17.92
N HIS A 50 -9.90 -3.09 -17.36
CA HIS A 50 -10.88 -4.02 -17.92
C HIS A 50 -12.14 -3.38 -18.53
N GLY A 51 -12.31 -2.05 -18.45
CA GLY A 51 -13.38 -1.40 -19.23
C GLY A 51 -13.87 -0.05 -18.72
N ALA A 52 -13.11 1.01 -18.98
CA ALA A 52 -13.74 2.27 -19.36
C ALA A 52 -13.88 2.27 -20.90
N PRO A 53 -15.06 2.49 -21.49
CA PRO A 53 -15.14 2.77 -22.91
C PRO A 53 -14.28 4.00 -23.18
N ALA A 54 -13.29 3.86 -24.08
CA ALA A 54 -12.48 4.99 -24.53
C ALA A 54 -13.42 6.12 -24.94
N GLN A 55 -13.37 7.26 -24.23
CA GLN A 55 -14.12 8.42 -24.69
C GLN A 55 -13.55 8.84 -26.05
N PRO A 56 -14.37 8.91 -27.11
CA PRO A 56 -13.89 9.36 -28.40
C PRO A 56 -13.79 10.88 -28.35
N GLY A 57 -12.55 11.37 -28.32
CA GLY A 57 -12.25 12.73 -28.76
C GLY A 57 -11.59 13.62 -27.72
N THR A 58 -10.26 13.64 -27.76
CA THR A 58 -9.52 14.91 -27.85
C THR A 58 -8.20 14.62 -28.55
N ALA A 59 -8.10 15.02 -29.81
CA ALA A 59 -6.84 15.13 -30.51
C ALA A 59 -6.03 16.25 -29.83
N VAL A 60 -5.09 15.90 -28.97
CA VAL A 60 -4.09 16.84 -28.47
C VAL A 60 -3.08 17.07 -29.58
N ARG A 61 -3.29 18.16 -30.31
CA ARG A 61 -2.37 18.68 -31.33
C ARG A 61 -1.22 19.38 -30.61
N CYS A 62 -0.09 18.71 -30.41
CA CYS A 62 1.13 19.37 -29.99
C CYS A 62 1.78 20.06 -31.20
N GLY A 63 1.35 21.30 -31.46
CA GLY A 63 2.08 22.24 -32.31
C GLY A 63 2.80 23.25 -31.42
N GLY A 64 4.10 23.41 -31.62
CA GLY A 64 4.94 24.34 -30.86
C GLY A 64 6.41 24.23 -31.23
N GLU A 65 6.72 24.66 -32.45
CA GLU A 65 8.08 25.02 -32.87
C GLU A 65 8.59 26.24 -32.09
N GLY A 66 9.91 26.30 -31.87
CA GLY A 66 10.63 27.56 -31.73
C GLY A 66 11.13 27.90 -30.33
N GLY A 67 12.43 27.71 -30.09
CA GLY A 67 13.10 28.23 -28.91
C GLY A 67 14.57 27.84 -28.83
N ALA A 68 15.38 28.30 -29.78
CA ALA A 68 16.83 28.26 -29.67
C ALA A 68 17.28 29.24 -28.57
N GLY A 69 17.54 28.72 -27.37
CA GLY A 69 18.15 29.45 -26.26
C GLY A 69 19.57 28.95 -26.02
N ALA A 70 20.54 29.72 -26.51
CA ALA A 70 21.95 29.54 -26.20
C ALA A 70 22.28 30.12 -24.81
N GLY A 71 23.11 29.40 -24.05
CA GLY A 71 24.03 29.98 -23.08
C GLY A 71 23.61 29.99 -21.61
N ALA A 72 24.29 29.19 -20.81
CA ALA A 72 25.16 29.64 -19.72
C ALA A 72 25.69 28.40 -18.97
N GLY A 73 27.02 28.31 -18.86
CA GLY A 73 27.69 27.19 -18.20
C GLY A 73 27.30 27.09 -16.74
N PHE A 74 26.71 25.93 -16.38
CA PHE A 74 26.66 25.49 -14.99
C PHE A 74 28.05 24.95 -14.63
N GLY A 75 28.73 25.69 -13.75
CA GLY A 75 29.95 25.23 -13.10
C GLY A 75 29.72 23.90 -12.39
N GLY A 76 30.78 23.09 -12.34
CA GLY A 76 30.80 21.79 -11.68
C GLY A 76 30.33 21.88 -10.23
N GLY A 77 29.06 21.56 -10.01
CA GLY A 77 28.44 21.44 -8.70
C GLY A 77 28.57 20.01 -8.19
N ASP A 78 29.01 19.89 -6.95
CA ASP A 78 29.17 18.67 -6.15
C ASP A 78 28.35 17.45 -6.62
N SER A 79 29.06 16.50 -7.24
CA SER A 79 28.60 15.12 -7.45
C SER A 79 28.33 14.37 -6.13
N GLY A 80 28.64 14.96 -4.98
CA GLY A 80 28.36 14.41 -3.66
C GLY A 80 26.88 14.40 -3.26
N SER A 81 26.06 15.32 -3.77
CA SER A 81 24.66 15.45 -3.33
C SER A 81 23.73 14.35 -3.88
N ALA A 82 23.85 14.00 -5.16
CA ALA A 82 23.02 12.96 -5.79
C ALA A 82 23.32 11.55 -5.23
N SER A 83 24.58 11.26 -4.93
CA SER A 83 25.01 10.00 -4.30
C SER A 83 24.40 9.83 -2.91
N SER A 84 24.27 10.94 -2.16
CA SER A 84 23.67 10.93 -0.82
C SER A 84 22.18 10.56 -0.86
N CYS A 85 21.40 11.10 -1.79
CA CYS A 85 19.96 10.76 -1.91
C CYS A 85 19.73 9.28 -2.21
N VAL A 86 20.48 8.69 -3.15
CA VAL A 86 20.37 7.27 -3.51
C VAL A 86 20.67 6.36 -2.31
N SER A 87 21.66 6.73 -1.49
CA SER A 87 22.05 5.98 -0.29
C SER A 87 20.95 5.90 0.77
N LEU A 88 20.00 6.86 0.77
CA LEU A 88 18.88 6.92 1.72
C LEU A 88 17.63 6.18 1.24
N LEU A 89 17.46 5.98 -0.08
CA LEU A 89 16.25 5.37 -0.65
C LEU A 89 16.05 3.92 -0.19
N LEU A 90 17.12 3.12 -0.16
CA LEU A 90 17.03 1.71 0.22
C LEU A 90 16.69 1.53 1.72
N PRO A 91 17.36 2.20 2.68
CA PRO A 91 16.95 2.17 4.08
C PRO A 91 15.52 2.68 4.30
N MET A 92 15.11 3.72 3.57
CA MET A 92 13.74 4.25 3.63
C MET A 92 12.73 3.20 3.14
N ALA A 93 12.96 2.58 1.98
CA ALA A 93 12.11 1.53 1.44
C ALA A 93 12.04 0.30 2.36
N ALA A 94 13.17 -0.11 2.94
CA ALA A 94 13.23 -1.20 3.92
C ALA A 94 12.43 -0.87 5.19
N LYS A 95 12.55 0.36 5.71
CA LYS A 95 11.74 0.83 6.85
C LYS A 95 10.25 0.84 6.51
N PHE A 96 9.87 1.32 5.32
CA PHE A 96 8.49 1.25 4.86
C PHE A 96 7.98 -0.19 4.76
N GLY A 97 8.79 -1.11 4.23
CA GLY A 97 8.46 -2.54 4.21
C GLY A 97 8.28 -3.11 5.62
N GLY A 98 9.19 -2.78 6.54
CA GLY A 98 9.12 -3.20 7.94
C GLY A 98 7.88 -2.65 8.65
N LEU A 99 7.53 -1.38 8.45
CA LEU A 99 6.30 -0.79 8.98
C LEU A 99 5.06 -1.49 8.41
N PHE A 100 5.04 -1.76 7.11
CA PHE A 100 3.90 -2.43 6.47
C PHE A 100 3.69 -3.86 6.99
N LEU A 101 4.77 -4.58 7.35
CA LEU A 101 4.69 -5.93 7.93
C LEU A 101 4.37 -5.90 9.43
N GLY A 102 5.03 -5.01 10.18
CA GLY A 102 5.00 -5.00 11.65
C GLY A 102 3.88 -4.17 12.27
N GLN A 103 3.27 -3.24 11.52
CA GLN A 103 2.24 -2.33 12.01
C GLN A 103 0.96 -2.51 11.18
N PRO A 104 -0.04 -3.29 11.65
CA PRO A 104 -1.27 -3.55 10.90
C PRO A 104 -1.98 -2.27 10.41
N ASP A 105 -1.96 -1.24 11.24
CA ASP A 105 -2.61 0.05 10.95
C ASP A 105 -1.81 0.93 9.98
N PHE A 106 -0.57 0.56 9.64
CA PHE A 106 0.23 1.33 8.67
C PHE A 106 -0.42 1.36 7.29
N SER A 107 -1.21 0.34 6.95
CA SER A 107 -2.02 0.34 5.72
C SER A 107 -3.00 1.51 5.65
N ASN A 108 -3.51 1.99 6.79
CA ASN A 108 -4.41 3.16 6.85
C ASN A 108 -3.69 4.46 6.49
N VAL A 109 -2.39 4.56 6.79
CA VAL A 109 -1.56 5.74 6.46
C VAL A 109 -1.48 5.94 4.94
N ILE A 110 -1.60 4.86 4.16
CA ILE A 110 -1.52 4.93 2.69
C ILE A 110 -2.74 5.62 2.08
N ALA A 111 -3.87 5.60 2.79
CA ALA A 111 -5.08 6.30 2.37
C ALA A 111 -5.08 7.80 2.74
N LEU A 112 -4.10 8.25 3.53
CA LEU A 112 -4.03 9.64 3.99
C LEU A 112 -3.34 10.54 2.98
N ASP A 113 -3.89 11.74 2.81
CA ASP A 113 -3.16 12.88 2.29
C ASP A 113 -2.23 13.39 3.41
N MET A 114 -0.92 13.29 3.18
CA MET A 114 0.08 13.61 4.21
C MET A 114 0.14 15.10 4.57
N SER A 115 -0.45 15.98 3.74
CA SER A 115 -0.47 17.43 4.02
C SER A 115 -1.64 17.82 4.93
N SER A 116 -2.77 17.11 4.83
CA SER A 116 -3.98 17.37 5.62
C SER A 116 -4.19 16.37 6.77
N GLY A 117 -3.60 15.18 6.69
CA GLY A 117 -3.86 14.07 7.61
C GLY A 117 -5.20 13.39 7.40
N GLU A 118 -5.97 13.79 6.38
CA GLU A 118 -7.30 13.24 6.10
C GLU A 118 -7.25 12.10 5.08
N ALA A 119 -8.18 11.15 5.21
CA ALA A 119 -8.35 10.12 4.20
C ALA A 119 -8.94 10.74 2.93
N LYS A 120 -8.11 10.92 1.91
CA LYS A 120 -8.48 11.63 0.69
C LYS A 120 -7.87 10.95 -0.53
N SER A 121 -8.72 10.63 -1.49
CA SER A 121 -8.29 10.10 -2.78
C SER A 121 -7.51 11.17 -3.57
N PRO A 122 -6.45 10.78 -4.30
CA PRO A 122 -5.77 11.69 -5.21
C PRO A 122 -6.71 12.25 -6.28
N PRO A 123 -6.47 13.47 -6.79
CA PRO A 123 -7.21 14.01 -7.92
C PRO A 123 -7.15 13.09 -9.16
N PRO A 124 -8.17 13.10 -10.03
CA PRO A 124 -8.12 12.37 -11.30
C PRO A 124 -6.86 12.72 -12.12
N GLY A 125 -6.22 11.73 -12.72
CA GLY A 125 -5.00 11.90 -13.53
C GLY A 125 -3.70 12.07 -12.73
N TRP A 126 -3.77 12.04 -11.39
CA TRP A 126 -2.58 12.16 -10.54
C TRP A 126 -1.58 11.04 -10.80
N TRP A 127 -2.02 9.78 -10.77
CA TRP A 127 -1.14 8.62 -10.97
C TRP A 127 -0.63 8.49 -12.40
N GLU A 128 -1.39 8.94 -13.39
CA GLU A 128 -0.93 9.09 -14.77
C GLU A 128 0.24 10.10 -14.87
N ALA A 129 0.15 11.23 -14.17
CA ALA A 129 1.24 12.21 -14.11
C ALA A 129 2.49 11.62 -13.44
N VAL A 130 2.32 10.87 -12.36
CA VAL A 130 3.42 10.14 -11.70
C VAL A 130 4.03 9.10 -12.65
N ALA A 131 3.22 8.30 -13.34
CA ALA A 131 3.68 7.30 -14.29
C ALA A 131 4.50 7.91 -15.43
N ARG A 132 4.03 9.03 -16.00
CA ARG A 132 4.78 9.79 -17.01
C ARG A 132 6.10 10.32 -16.49
N ALA A 133 6.12 10.86 -15.27
CA ALA A 133 7.32 11.42 -14.67
C ALA A 133 8.40 10.36 -14.38
N ILE A 134 8.00 9.16 -13.95
CA ILE A 134 8.91 8.01 -13.75
C ILE A 134 9.58 7.60 -15.08
N ALA A 135 8.87 7.79 -16.21
CA ALA A 135 9.33 7.46 -17.56
C ALA A 135 10.03 6.09 -17.66
N PRO A 136 9.31 4.97 -17.42
CA PRO A 136 9.90 3.64 -17.55
C PRO A 136 10.46 3.39 -18.96
N THR A 137 11.60 2.73 -19.03
CA THR A 137 12.23 2.35 -20.30
C THR A 137 11.45 1.22 -21.00
N PRO A 138 11.60 1.04 -22.32
CA PRO A 138 10.96 -0.08 -23.04
C PRO A 138 11.28 -1.47 -22.47
N VAL A 139 12.45 -1.64 -21.84
CA VAL A 139 12.84 -2.90 -21.18
C VAL A 139 12.14 -3.08 -19.83
N GLN A 140 11.88 -2.00 -19.10
CA GLN A 140 11.20 -2.04 -17.79
C GLN A 140 9.70 -2.32 -17.92
N LEU A 141 9.05 -1.78 -18.94
CA LEU A 141 7.60 -1.92 -19.15
C LEU A 141 7.07 -3.37 -19.09
N PRO A 142 7.62 -4.36 -19.83
CA PRO A 142 7.14 -5.74 -19.75
C PRO A 142 7.38 -6.38 -18.37
N LEU A 143 8.45 -5.99 -17.66
CA LEU A 143 8.73 -6.47 -16.30
C LEU A 143 7.70 -5.92 -15.30
N LEU A 144 7.40 -4.62 -15.39
CA LEU A 144 6.37 -3.96 -14.59
C LEU A 144 4.98 -4.55 -14.88
N ALA A 145 4.66 -4.79 -16.15
CA ALA A 145 3.41 -5.42 -16.57
C ALA A 145 3.27 -6.84 -15.99
N THR A 146 4.33 -7.65 -16.06
CA THR A 146 4.36 -9.01 -15.50
C THR A 146 4.17 -8.99 -13.99
N LEU A 147 4.90 -8.12 -13.29
CA LEU A 147 4.77 -7.94 -11.85
C LEU A 147 3.35 -7.52 -11.45
N PHE A 148 2.74 -6.62 -12.23
CA PHE A 148 1.38 -6.16 -11.98
C PHE A 148 0.34 -7.25 -12.21
N LYS A 149 0.46 -8.03 -13.29
CA LYS A 149 -0.40 -9.19 -13.57
C LYS A 149 -0.31 -10.21 -12.43
N TRP A 150 0.90 -10.51 -11.95
CA TRP A 150 1.10 -11.37 -10.79
C TRP A 150 0.44 -10.81 -9.52
N PHE A 151 0.66 -9.53 -9.22
CA PHE A 151 0.08 -8.86 -8.06
C PHE A 151 -1.46 -8.90 -8.09
N CYS A 152 -2.07 -8.59 -9.23
CA CYS A 152 -3.53 -8.64 -9.41
C CYS A 152 -4.08 -10.04 -9.23
N SER A 153 -3.40 -11.05 -9.78
CA SER A 153 -3.77 -12.46 -9.63
C SER A 153 -3.73 -12.89 -8.16
N ALA A 154 -2.61 -12.66 -7.48
CA ALA A 154 -2.44 -13.02 -6.08
C ALA A 154 -3.42 -12.26 -5.17
N HIS A 155 -3.68 -10.98 -5.45
CA HIS A 155 -4.71 -10.20 -4.76
C HIS A 155 -6.10 -10.82 -4.89
N THR A 156 -6.48 -11.19 -6.12
CA THR A 156 -7.79 -11.80 -6.41
C THR A 156 -7.97 -13.12 -5.65
N THR A 157 -6.93 -13.95 -5.61
CA THR A 157 -6.93 -15.21 -4.84
C THR A 157 -7.12 -14.96 -3.34
N LEU A 158 -6.29 -14.10 -2.74
CA LEU A 158 -6.35 -13.79 -1.30
C LEU A 158 -7.69 -13.16 -0.90
N ARG A 159 -8.26 -12.31 -1.78
CA ARG A 159 -9.60 -11.77 -1.60
C ARG A 159 -10.65 -12.86 -1.61
N GLY A 160 -10.59 -13.78 -2.58
CA GLY A 160 -11.52 -14.91 -2.65
C GLY A 160 -11.49 -15.78 -1.39
N GLU A 161 -10.31 -16.02 -0.82
CA GLU A 161 -10.16 -16.70 0.47
C GLU A 161 -10.78 -15.90 1.62
N CYS A 162 -10.56 -14.59 1.65
CA CYS A 162 -11.13 -13.71 2.66
C CYS A 162 -12.67 -13.68 2.61
N GLU A 163 -13.25 -13.56 1.43
CA GLU A 163 -14.71 -13.60 1.21
C GLU A 163 -15.30 -14.96 1.62
N GLN A 164 -14.58 -16.07 1.38
CA GLN A 164 -14.99 -17.39 1.85
C GLN A 164 -14.99 -17.48 3.39
N LEU A 165 -13.93 -17.00 4.05
CA LEU A 165 -13.85 -16.96 5.50
C LEU A 165 -14.96 -16.08 6.11
N ALA A 166 -15.19 -14.91 5.54
CA ALA A 166 -16.26 -14.01 5.96
C ALA A 166 -17.64 -14.65 5.81
N ARG A 167 -17.92 -15.32 4.68
CA ARG A 167 -19.18 -16.06 4.48
C ARG A 167 -19.36 -17.16 5.52
N ARG A 168 -18.33 -17.96 5.78
CA ARG A 168 -18.37 -19.00 6.82
C ARG A 168 -18.65 -18.43 8.20
N ALA A 169 -18.05 -17.29 8.53
CA ALA A 169 -18.28 -16.60 9.81
C ALA A 169 -19.72 -16.12 9.97
N MET A 170 -20.37 -15.67 8.90
CA MET A 170 -21.78 -15.23 8.93
C MET A 170 -22.77 -16.40 9.09
N THR A 171 -22.42 -17.59 8.61
CA THR A 171 -23.29 -18.77 8.68
C THR A 171 -23.00 -19.69 9.87
N ALA A 172 -21.89 -19.47 10.57
CA ALA A 172 -21.49 -20.27 11.72
C ALA A 172 -22.48 -20.07 12.88
N ALA A 173 -22.93 -21.18 13.46
CA ALA A 173 -23.55 -21.16 14.79
C ALA A 173 -22.58 -20.53 15.82
N PRO A 174 -23.05 -20.10 16.99
CA PRO A 174 -22.20 -19.58 18.07
C PRO A 174 -21.29 -20.68 18.68
N ASP A 175 -20.36 -21.16 17.88
CA ASP A 175 -19.28 -22.09 18.19
C ASP A 175 -17.99 -21.27 18.30
N VAL A 176 -17.42 -21.25 19.51
CA VAL A 176 -16.23 -20.47 19.84
C VAL A 176 -14.99 -21.00 19.13
N GLU A 177 -14.82 -22.34 19.05
CA GLU A 177 -13.65 -22.94 18.42
C GLU A 177 -13.62 -22.65 16.91
N LEU A 178 -14.79 -22.72 16.27
CA LEU A 178 -14.92 -22.35 14.87
C LEU A 178 -14.62 -20.86 14.64
N GLN A 179 -15.06 -19.98 15.54
CA GLN A 179 -14.79 -18.54 15.44
C GLN A 179 -13.30 -18.23 15.56
N ASP A 180 -12.61 -18.82 16.53
CA ASP A 180 -11.17 -18.66 16.71
C ASP A 180 -10.41 -19.14 15.47
N ALA A 181 -10.81 -20.28 14.90
CA ALA A 181 -10.22 -20.79 13.66
C ALA A 181 -10.44 -19.84 12.46
N LEU A 182 -11.61 -19.19 12.38
CA LEU A 182 -11.92 -18.21 11.34
C LEU A 182 -11.12 -16.91 11.51
N VAL A 183 -10.97 -16.42 12.74
CA VAL A 183 -10.13 -15.25 13.05
C VAL A 183 -8.68 -15.53 12.70
N ALA A 184 -8.12 -16.65 13.15
CA ALA A 184 -6.76 -17.05 12.80
C ALA A 184 -6.59 -17.24 11.27
N GLY A 185 -7.64 -17.69 10.58
CA GLY A 185 -7.68 -17.74 9.12
C GLY A 185 -7.56 -16.36 8.47
N LEU A 186 -8.34 -15.39 8.94
CA LEU A 186 -8.31 -14.01 8.44
C LEU A 186 -6.95 -13.35 8.68
N GLU A 187 -6.37 -13.53 9.86
CA GLU A 187 -5.03 -13.01 10.19
C GLU A 187 -3.96 -13.56 9.25
N ARG A 188 -4.01 -14.87 8.93
CA ARG A 188 -3.09 -15.48 7.94
C ARG A 188 -3.26 -14.89 6.56
N VAL A 189 -4.49 -14.71 6.08
CA VAL A 189 -4.75 -14.10 4.75
C VAL A 189 -4.26 -12.64 4.71
N GLN A 190 -4.50 -11.88 5.77
CA GLN A 190 -4.00 -10.50 5.89
C GLN A 190 -2.48 -10.42 5.94
N LEU A 191 -1.82 -11.35 6.64
CA LEU A 191 -0.36 -11.44 6.64
C LEU A 191 0.17 -11.77 5.24
N ALA A 192 -0.42 -12.76 4.57
CA ALA A 192 -0.06 -13.14 3.21
C ALA A 192 -0.21 -11.96 2.22
N TYR A 193 -1.31 -11.22 2.33
CA TYR A 193 -1.51 -9.98 1.57
C TYR A 193 -0.39 -8.96 1.82
N ARG A 194 -0.04 -8.72 3.10
CA ARG A 194 1.00 -7.75 3.44
C ARG A 194 2.37 -8.14 2.91
N VAL A 195 2.73 -9.41 3.06
CA VAL A 195 3.97 -9.98 2.51
C VAL A 195 4.01 -9.83 0.99
N MET A 196 2.92 -10.18 0.29
CA MET A 196 2.81 -10.03 -1.16
C MET A 196 2.96 -8.55 -1.60
N ALA A 197 2.28 -7.61 -0.92
CA ALA A 197 2.37 -6.19 -1.24
C ALA A 197 3.77 -5.61 -1.00
N VAL A 198 4.45 -6.03 0.06
CA VAL A 198 5.84 -5.62 0.32
C VAL A 198 6.79 -6.25 -0.71
N ALA A 199 6.63 -7.53 -1.02
CA ALA A 199 7.43 -8.20 -2.05
C ALA A 199 7.27 -7.52 -3.41
N SER A 200 6.03 -7.19 -3.81
CA SER A 200 5.78 -6.48 -5.08
C SER A 200 6.45 -5.11 -5.11
N LYS A 201 6.33 -4.33 -4.01
CA LYS A 201 7.00 -3.04 -3.88
C LYS A 201 8.52 -3.17 -3.94
N VAL A 202 9.12 -4.10 -3.19
CA VAL A 202 10.57 -4.30 -3.17
C VAL A 202 11.08 -4.69 -4.55
N VAL A 203 10.43 -5.63 -5.23
CA VAL A 203 10.82 -6.02 -6.60
C VAL A 203 10.68 -4.83 -7.57
N ALA A 204 9.56 -4.12 -7.55
CA ALA A 204 9.37 -2.94 -8.40
C ALA A 204 10.43 -1.86 -8.15
N MET A 205 10.66 -1.52 -6.88
CA MET A 205 11.49 -0.39 -6.47
C MET A 205 12.99 -0.67 -6.50
N ALA A 206 13.42 -1.90 -6.17
CA ALA A 206 14.84 -2.22 -6.04
C ALA A 206 15.40 -2.96 -7.26
N ALA A 207 14.58 -3.70 -8.00
CA ALA A 207 15.07 -4.52 -9.11
C ALA A 207 14.70 -3.98 -10.49
N ILE A 208 13.57 -3.28 -10.63
CA ILE A 208 13.09 -2.82 -11.93
C ILE A 208 13.41 -1.33 -12.16
N LEU A 209 13.05 -0.46 -11.22
CA LEU A 209 13.27 0.98 -11.35
C LEU A 209 14.71 1.37 -11.04
N LYS A 210 15.24 2.37 -11.77
CA LYS A 210 16.48 3.04 -11.40
C LYS A 210 16.29 3.89 -10.13
N PRO A 211 17.33 4.16 -9.35
CA PRO A 211 17.24 5.01 -8.17
C PRO A 211 16.60 6.38 -8.43
N GLU A 212 16.90 7.01 -9.57
CA GLU A 212 16.35 8.32 -9.95
C GLU A 212 14.86 8.23 -10.23
N GLN A 213 14.43 7.16 -10.91
CA GLN A 213 13.02 6.89 -11.18
C GLN A 213 12.24 6.64 -9.88
N LEU A 214 12.87 5.95 -8.93
CA LEU A 214 12.30 5.73 -7.60
C LEU A 214 12.18 7.04 -6.82
N ALA A 215 13.19 7.90 -6.84
CA ALA A 215 13.12 9.22 -6.21
C ALA A 215 11.98 10.05 -6.81
N THR A 216 11.87 10.09 -8.14
CA THR A 216 10.77 10.76 -8.85
C THR A 216 9.41 10.18 -8.43
N PHE A 217 9.29 8.86 -8.28
CA PHE A 217 8.04 8.25 -7.80
C PHE A 217 7.63 8.79 -6.43
N TYR A 218 8.53 8.85 -5.46
CA TYR A 218 8.23 9.39 -4.12
C TYR A 218 7.91 10.90 -4.17
N ILE A 219 8.71 11.69 -4.88
CA ILE A 219 8.54 13.15 -4.96
C ILE A 219 7.20 13.49 -5.62
N MET A 220 6.90 12.88 -6.76
CA MET A 220 5.68 13.16 -7.52
C MET A 220 4.42 12.59 -6.87
N SER A 221 4.55 11.60 -5.98
CA SER A 221 3.40 11.08 -5.24
C SER A 221 2.92 12.05 -4.17
N PHE A 222 3.80 12.89 -3.60
CA PHE A 222 3.45 13.82 -2.53
C PHE A 222 2.33 14.81 -2.95
N PRO A 223 1.26 14.98 -2.16
CA PRO A 223 1.13 14.60 -0.74
C PRO A 223 0.57 13.20 -0.48
N HIS A 224 0.29 12.41 -1.52
CA HIS A 224 -0.26 11.07 -1.38
C HIS A 224 0.85 10.03 -1.21
N MET A 225 0.55 9.00 -0.44
CA MET A 225 1.50 7.90 -0.28
C MET A 225 1.66 7.14 -1.60
N PRO A 226 2.90 6.75 -1.98
CA PRO A 226 3.16 6.07 -3.24
C PRO A 226 2.44 4.70 -3.32
N VAL A 227 1.52 4.58 -4.28
CA VAL A 227 0.79 3.33 -4.59
C VAL A 227 1.17 2.84 -5.99
N MET A 228 2.10 1.87 -6.04
CA MET A 228 2.60 1.33 -7.31
C MET A 228 1.48 0.73 -8.18
N ALA A 229 0.50 0.04 -7.59
CA ALA A 229 -0.63 -0.52 -8.34
C ALA A 229 -1.44 0.57 -9.08
N ALA A 230 -1.60 1.75 -8.47
CA ALA A 230 -2.32 2.86 -9.10
C ALA A 230 -1.50 3.47 -10.25
N VAL A 231 -0.19 3.64 -10.06
CA VAL A 231 0.72 4.09 -11.12
C VAL A 231 0.75 3.14 -12.30
N LEU A 232 0.79 1.83 -12.06
CA LEU A 232 0.85 0.81 -13.12
C LEU A 232 -0.45 0.73 -13.92
N THR A 233 -1.58 1.05 -13.31
CA THR A 233 -2.87 1.14 -13.98
C THR A 233 -2.89 2.26 -15.02
N ASP A 234 -2.38 3.42 -14.64
CA ASP A 234 -2.41 4.62 -15.49
C ASP A 234 -1.16 4.72 -16.39
N MET A 235 -0.33 3.68 -16.44
CA MET A 235 0.91 3.68 -17.19
C MET A 235 0.66 3.49 -18.70
N PRO A 236 1.08 4.45 -19.55
CA PRO A 236 0.91 4.32 -20.99
C PRO A 236 1.63 3.08 -21.54
N GLY A 237 0.96 2.32 -22.41
CA GLY A 237 1.53 1.13 -23.07
C GLY A 237 1.47 -0.16 -22.26
N LEU A 238 1.00 -0.13 -21.00
CA LEU A 238 0.88 -1.34 -20.19
C LEU A 238 -0.31 -2.23 -20.62
N ALA A 239 -1.38 -1.63 -21.15
CA ALA A 239 -2.54 -2.35 -21.68
C ALA A 239 -2.26 -3.08 -23.01
N SER A 240 -1.20 -2.68 -23.73
CA SER A 240 -0.79 -3.29 -25.00
C SER A 240 0.25 -4.41 -24.85
N ALA A 241 0.72 -4.68 -23.62
CA ALA A 241 1.76 -5.64 -23.29
C ALA A 241 1.22 -6.85 -22.52
#